data_AF-A0A7Y8INR6-F1
#
_entry.id   AF-A0A7Y8INR6-F1
#
_cell.length_a   1.000
_cell.length_b   1.000
_cell.length_c   1.000
_cell.angle_alpha   90.00
_cell.angle_beta   90.00
_cell.angle_gamma   90.00
#
_symmetry.space_group_name_H-M   'P 1'
#
loop_
_entity.id
_entity.type
_entity.pdbx_description
1 polymer ?
#
loop_
_entity_poly.entity_id
_entity_poly.type
_entity_poly.pdbx_seq_one_letter_code
_entity_poly.pdbx_strand_id
1 'polypeptide(L)'
;MVSERKFNEILLEILNDRDLKVVFEGNPRGFLRQRGVTVPDEIELRVHEDTARLRHIVIPYLEGEPPATVEELEERLSRSVSFG
;
A
#
# COMPACT_ATOMS: atom_id res chain seq x y z
N MET A 1 -1.84 11.75 -5.88
CA MET A 1 -0.98 11.17 -4.84
C MET A 1 -1.63 11.41 -3.49
N VAL A 2 -1.97 10.35 -2.75
CA VAL A 2 -2.46 10.50 -1.37
C VAL A 2 -1.24 10.88 -0.52
N SER A 3 -1.34 11.94 0.27
CA SER A 3 -0.26 12.32 1.18
C SER A 3 -0.06 11.21 2.22
N GLU A 4 1.20 10.89 2.55
CA GLU A 4 1.57 9.99 3.64
C GLU A 4 0.76 10.25 4.92
N ARG A 5 0.50 11.54 5.22
CA ARG A 5 -0.34 11.97 6.34
C ARG A 5 -1.75 11.38 6.29
N LYS A 6 -2.43 11.45 5.14
CA LYS A 6 -3.79 10.94 4.98
C LYS A 6 -3.84 9.43 5.11
N PHE A 7 -2.82 8.72 4.61
CA PHE A 7 -2.74 7.27 4.77
C PHE A 7 -2.55 6.89 6.24
N ASN A 8 -1.69 7.60 6.97
CA ASN A 8 -1.51 7.39 8.41
C ASN A 8 -2.80 7.63 9.21
N GLU A 9 -3.60 8.64 8.86
CA GLU A 9 -4.91 8.87 9.48
C GLU A 9 -5.85 7.67 9.28
N ILE A 10 -5.87 7.08 8.08
CA ILE A 10 -6.66 5.87 7.78
C ILE A 10 -6.19 4.67 8.62
N LEU A 11 -4.87 4.48 8.76
CA LEU A 11 -4.33 3.40 9.60
C LEU A 11 -4.72 3.57 11.06
N LEU A 12 -4.66 4.80 11.59
CA LEU A 12 -5.06 5.07 12.97
C LEU A 12 -6.56 4.77 13.20
N GLU A 13 -7.43 5.06 12.24
CA GLU A 13 -8.84 4.67 12.31
C GLU A 13 -9.02 3.15 12.37
N ILE A 14 -8.33 2.42 11.47
CA ILE A 14 -8.37 0.95 11.42
C ILE A 14 -7.87 0.33 12.73
N LEU A 15 -6.80 0.89 13.32
CA LEU A 15 -6.23 0.39 14.56
C LEU A 15 -7.11 0.68 15.78
N ASN A 16 -7.88 1.78 15.75
CA ASN A 16 -8.75 2.17 16.85
C ASN A 16 -10.13 1.47 16.82
N ASP A 17 -10.53 0.90 15.69
CA ASP A 17 -11.84 0.28 15.50
C ASP A 17 -11.72 -1.11 14.83
N ARG A 18 -12.03 -2.15 15.61
CA ARG A 18 -11.95 -3.54 15.14
C ARG A 18 -12.94 -3.85 14.01
N ASP A 19 -14.11 -3.22 14.00
CA ASP A 19 -15.11 -3.46 12.95
C ASP A 19 -14.63 -2.83 11.65
N LEU A 20 -14.00 -1.65 11.70
CA LEU A 20 -13.36 -1.05 10.53
C LEU A 20 -12.20 -1.91 10.00
N LYS A 21 -11.42 -2.54 10.86
CA LYS A 21 -10.37 -3.48 10.45
C LYS A 21 -10.94 -4.66 9.67
N VAL A 22 -12.00 -5.29 10.16
CA VAL A 22 -12.67 -6.40 9.45
C VAL A 22 -13.21 -5.94 8.10
N VAL A 23 -13.81 -4.73 8.02
CA VAL A 23 -14.28 -4.16 6.75
C VAL A 23 -13.13 -3.89 5.79
N PHE A 24 -12.01 -3.34 6.28
CA PHE A 24 -10.84 -3.06 5.46
C PHE A 24 -10.21 -4.33 4.90
N GLU A 25 -10.08 -5.38 5.70
CA GLU A 25 -9.56 -6.68 5.26
C GLU A 25 -10.48 -7.36 4.23
N GLY A 26 -11.80 -7.26 4.41
CA GLY A 26 -12.78 -7.88 3.51
C GLY A 26 -13.01 -7.12 2.19
N ASN A 27 -12.85 -5.79 2.19
CA ASN A 27 -13.03 -4.95 1.00
C ASN A 27 -12.13 -3.70 1.03
N PRO A 28 -10.80 -3.87 0.84
CA PRO A 28 -9.86 -2.76 0.96
C PRO A 28 -10.12 -1.66 -0.08
N ARG A 29 -10.46 -2.05 -1.31
CA ARG A 29 -10.80 -1.12 -2.40
C ARG A 29 -11.99 -0.23 -2.04
N GLY A 30 -13.10 -0.83 -1.60
CA GLY A 30 -14.31 -0.09 -1.22
C GLY A 30 -14.05 0.83 -0.03
N PHE A 31 -13.32 0.35 0.97
CA PHE A 31 -12.95 1.10 2.15
C PHE A 31 -12.09 2.33 1.82
N LEU A 32 -11.06 2.16 0.97
CA LEU A 32 -10.19 3.24 0.49
C LEU A 32 -10.98 4.25 -0.35
N ARG A 33 -11.87 3.77 -1.24
CA ARG A 33 -12.70 4.64 -2.10
C ARG A 33 -13.59 5.58 -1.29
N GLN A 34 -14.19 5.09 -0.20
CA GLN A 34 -15.01 5.91 0.69
C GLN A 34 -14.21 7.04 1.35
N ARG A 35 -12.91 6.85 1.53
CA ARG A 35 -11.97 7.86 2.06
C ARG A 35 -11.32 8.70 0.96
N GLY A 36 -11.82 8.62 -0.27
CA GLY A 36 -11.30 9.37 -1.42
C GLY A 36 -9.92 8.90 -1.88
N VAL A 37 -9.62 7.62 -1.69
CA VAL A 37 -8.43 6.95 -2.23
C VAL A 37 -8.89 5.98 -3.31
N THR A 38 -8.56 6.26 -4.56
CA THR A 38 -8.93 5.42 -5.70
C THR A 38 -7.74 4.59 -6.13
N VAL A 39 -7.95 3.28 -6.28
CA VAL A 39 -6.98 2.34 -6.86
C VAL A 39 -7.54 1.91 -8.22
N PRO A 40 -6.73 1.80 -9.30
CA PRO A 40 -7.20 1.29 -10.59
C PRO A 40 -7.77 -0.13 -10.47
N ASP A 41 -8.78 -0.48 -11.27
CA ASP A 41 -9.50 -1.76 -11.14
C ASP A 41 -8.67 -2.98 -11.56
N GLU A 42 -7.65 -2.75 -12.37
CA GLU A 42 -6.70 -3.76 -12.85
C GLU A 42 -5.72 -4.20 -11.76
N ILE A 43 -5.64 -3.45 -10.65
CA ILE A 43 -4.73 -3.74 -9.54
C ILE A 43 -5.43 -4.58 -8.48
N GLU A 44 -4.90 -5.77 -8.19
CA GLU A 44 -5.36 -6.57 -7.07
C GLU A 44 -4.89 -5.95 -5.73
N LEU A 45 -5.79 -5.81 -4.77
CA LEU A 45 -5.45 -5.36 -3.41
C LEU A 45 -5.58 -6.52 -2.43
N ARG A 46 -4.52 -6.75 -1.65
CA ARG A 46 -4.52 -7.70 -0.53
C ARG A 46 -4.02 -7.00 0.72
N VAL A 47 -4.67 -7.28 1.84
CA VAL A 47 -4.27 -6.76 3.16
C VAL A 47 -3.49 -7.85 3.89
N HIS A 48 -2.27 -7.53 4.30
CA HIS A 48 -1.44 -8.36 5.15
C HIS A 48 -1.14 -7.60 6.43
N GLU A 49 -1.38 -8.22 7.58
CA GLU A 49 -1.11 -7.62 8.88
C GLU A 49 0.19 -8.14 9.46
N ASP A 50 1.07 -7.21 9.84
CA ASP A 50 2.21 -7.52 10.69
C ASP A 50 1.75 -7.93 12.09
N THR A 51 2.37 -8.99 12.61
CA THR A 51 2.12 -9.48 13.97
C THR A 51 3.39 -9.41 14.80
N ALA A 52 3.31 -9.76 16.08
CA ALA A 52 4.47 -9.85 16.96
C ALA A 52 5.58 -10.81 16.45
N ARG A 53 5.28 -11.70 15.50
CA ARG A 53 6.23 -12.71 14.99
C ARG A 53 6.32 -12.77 13.47
N LEU A 54 5.52 -12.00 12.74
CA LEU A 54 5.50 -11.98 11.29
C LEU A 54 5.58 -10.54 10.81
N ARG A 55 6.58 -10.26 9.97
CA ARG A 55 6.77 -8.97 9.30
C ARG A 55 6.70 -9.20 7.80
N HIS A 56 6.00 -8.33 7.10
CA HIS A 56 5.95 -8.34 5.64
C HIS A 56 6.94 -7.31 5.09
N ILE A 57 7.61 -7.67 3.99
CA ILE A 57 8.47 -6.77 3.22
C ILE A 57 7.87 -6.69 1.82
N VAL A 58 7.60 -5.47 1.36
CA VAL A 58 7.13 -5.23 0.00
C VAL A 58 8.33 -5.02 -0.90
N ILE A 59 8.45 -5.86 -1.93
CA ILE A 59 9.36 -5.61 -3.05
C ILE A 59 8.51 -4.94 -4.14
N PRO A 60 8.76 -3.65 -4.46
CA PRO A 60 7.93 -2.93 -5.40
C PRO A 60 8.12 -3.46 -6.83
N TYR A 61 7.08 -3.34 -7.63
CA TYR A 61 7.20 -3.49 -9.07
C TYR A 61 7.96 -2.28 -9.65
N LEU A 62 9.06 -2.54 -10.35
CA LEU A 62 9.81 -1.52 -11.08
C LEU A 62 9.64 -1.78 -12.58
N GLU A 63 9.21 -0.76 -13.32
CA GLU A 63 9.15 -0.83 -14.79
C GLU A 63 10.55 -0.95 -15.40
N GLY A 64 10.64 -1.71 -16.50
CA GLY A 64 11.88 -1.96 -17.25
C GLY A 64 12.51 -3.33 -16.96
N GLU A 65 13.24 -3.86 -17.93
CA GLU A 65 13.87 -5.18 -17.81
C GLU A 65 15.23 -5.11 -17.10
N PRO A 66 15.60 -6.12 -16.30
CA PRO A 66 16.98 -6.32 -15.85
C PRO A 66 17.87 -6.88 -16.99
N PRO A 67 19.20 -6.66 -16.95
CA PRO A 67 19.93 -5.97 -15.90
C PRO A 67 19.85 -4.44 -16.00
N ALA A 68 19.96 -3.78 -14.85
CA ALA A 68 20.05 -2.31 -14.72
C ALA A 68 21.15 -1.98 -13.70
N THR A 69 21.74 -0.79 -13.78
CA THR A 69 22.71 -0.34 -12.76
C THR A 69 22.01 0.02 -11.45
N VAL A 70 22.77 0.17 -10.36
CA VAL A 70 22.21 0.59 -9.07
C VAL A 70 21.56 1.97 -9.18
N GLU A 71 22.19 2.89 -9.89
CA GLU A 71 21.69 4.25 -10.10
C GLU A 71 20.37 4.25 -10.87
N GLU A 72 20.24 3.42 -11.91
CA GLU A 72 18.99 3.25 -12.65
C GLU A 72 17.89 2.64 -11.78
N LEU A 73 18.24 1.69 -10.92
CA LEU A 73 17.28 1.07 -9.98
C LEU A 73 16.84 2.07 -8.91
N GLU A 74 17.73 2.90 -8.37
CA GLU A 74 17.39 3.97 -7.43
C GLU A 74 16.44 5.00 -8.05
N GLU A 75 16.72 5.41 -9.30
CA GLU A 75 15.84 6.32 -10.05
C GLU A 75 14.45 5.70 -10.26
N ARG A 76 14.38 4.45 -10.71
CA ARG A 76 13.11 3.71 -10.86
C ARG A 76 12.38 3.56 -9.53
N LEU A 77 13.10 3.22 -8.46
CA LEU A 77 12.54 3.07 -7.12
C LEU A 77 11.89 4.37 -6.65
N SER A 78 12.58 5.50 -6.82
CA SER A 78 12.08 6.83 -6.45
C SER A 78 10.77 7.21 -7.15
N ARG A 79 10.55 6.72 -8.38
CA ARG A 79 9.30 6.90 -9.15
C ARG A 79 8.20 5.92 -8.77
N SER A 80 8.59 4.70 -8.36
CA SER A 80 7.66 3.63 -8.02
C SER A 80 6.98 3.80 -6.66
N VAL A 81 7.48 4.70 -5.80
CA VAL A 81 6.98 4.83 -4.42
C VAL A 81 5.53 5.31 -4.41
N SER A 82 4.63 4.35 -4.44
CA SER A 82 3.21 4.44 -4.19
C SER A 82 2.89 3.31 -3.22
N PHE A 83 2.93 3.63 -1.93
CA PHE A 83 2.53 2.83 -0.77
C PHE A 83 3.32 1.52 -0.54
N GLY A 84 4.28 1.61 0.40
CA GLY A 84 4.66 0.53 1.30
C GLY A 84 4.07 0.79 2.69
#